data_AF-A0A7Y7DMV1-F1
#
_entry.id   AF-A0A7Y7DMV1-F1
#
_cell.length_a   1.000
_cell.length_b   1.000
_cell.length_c   1.000
_cell.angle_alpha   90.00
_cell.angle_beta   90.00
_cell.angle_gamma   90.00
#
_symmetry.space_group_name_H-M   'P 1'
#
loop_
_entity.id
_entity.type
_entity.pdbx_description
1 polymer ?
#
loop_
_entity_poly.entity_id
_entity_poly.type
_entity_poly.pdbx_seq_one_letter_code
_entity_poly.pdbx_strand_id
1 'polypeptide(L)' 'MTETEREKIKLRSNYLNGVALIFLGLGGLGPAFALVNTYEWKNLIVALAWLWMGGMSSWELHRMAERNLDRLSEPK' A
#
# COMPACT_ATOMS: atom_id res chain seq x y z
N MET A 1 -20.91 15.47 -10.18
CA MET A 1 -19.63 15.07 -10.75
C MET A 1 -19.55 15.49 -12.22
N THR A 2 -18.60 16.36 -12.52
CA THR A 2 -18.13 16.68 -13.88
C THR A 2 -17.11 15.62 -14.32
N GLU A 3 -16.80 15.54 -15.62
CA GLU A 3 -15.75 14.62 -16.10
C GLU A 3 -14.39 14.91 -15.48
N THR A 4 -14.04 16.19 -15.32
CA THR A 4 -12.79 16.62 -14.67
C THR A 4 -12.68 16.13 -13.22
N GLU A 5 -13.78 16.21 -12.45
CA GLU A 5 -13.81 15.69 -11.07
C GLU A 5 -13.61 14.17 -11.03
N ARG A 6 -14.23 13.46 -11.98
CA ARG A 6 -14.12 12.00 -12.12
C ARG A 6 -12.69 11.57 -12.45
N GLU A 7 -12.03 12.24 -13.39
CA GLU A 7 -10.63 11.95 -13.73
C GLU A 7 -9.68 12.23 -12.57
N LYS A 8 -9.88 13.33 -11.84
CA LYS A 8 -9.09 13.67 -10.65
C LYS A 8 -9.17 12.60 -9.58
N ILE A 9 -10.36 12.03 -9.35
CA ILE A 9 -10.57 10.93 -8.40
C ILE A 9 -9.81 9.67 -8.85
N LYS A 10 -9.90 9.30 -10.13
CA LYS A 10 -9.19 8.14 -10.68
C LYS A 10 -7.66 8.30 -10.56
N LEU A 11 -7.13 9.47 -10.92
CA LEU A 11 -5.70 9.77 -10.81
C LEU A 11 -5.21 9.68 -9.37
N ARG A 12 -5.96 10.26 -8.41
CA ARG A 12 -5.60 10.18 -6.99
C ARG A 12 -5.61 8.75 -6.47
N SER A 13 -6.59 7.95 -6.88
CA SER A 13 -6.70 6.54 -6.47
C SER A 13 -5.55 5.71 -7.04
N ASN A 14 -5.18 5.96 -8.31
CA ASN A 14 -4.04 5.29 -8.93
C ASN A 14 -2.70 5.67 -8.27
N TYR A 15 -2.53 6.95 -7.92
CA TYR A 15 -1.37 7.41 -7.16
C TYR A 15 -1.27 6.69 -5.81
N LEU A 16 -2.36 6.63 -5.04
CA LEU A 16 -2.39 5.94 -3.75
C LEU A 16 -2.08 4.45 -3.89
N ASN A 17 -2.61 3.77 -4.91
CA ASN A 17 -2.25 2.38 -5.22
C ASN A 17 -0.76 2.22 -5.54
N GLY A 18 -0.17 3.12 -6.31
CA GLY A 18 1.26 3.10 -6.59
C GLY A 18 2.10 3.26 -5.32
N VAL A 19 1.72 4.20 -4.44
CA VAL A 19 2.39 4.40 -3.15
C VAL A 19 2.23 3.17 -2.26
N ALA A 20 1.06 2.52 -2.25
CA ALA A 20 0.81 1.30 -1.49
C ALA A 20 1.78 0.16 -1.89
N LEU A 21 2.04 0.00 -3.19
CA LEU A 21 3.00 -0.98 -3.69
C LEU A 21 4.44 -0.67 -3.28
N ILE A 22 4.82 0.61 -3.20
CA ILE A 22 6.14 1.03 -2.70
C ILE A 22 6.31 0.63 -1.23
N PHE A 23 5.31 0.89 -0.38
CA PHE A 23 5.36 0.50 1.03
C PHE A 23 5.43 -1.02 1.21
N LEU A 24 4.72 -1.79 0.39
CA LEU A 24 4.80 -3.25 0.44
C LEU A 24 6.17 -3.74 -0.02
N GLY A 25 6.64 -3.28 -1.18
CA GLY A 25 7.88 -3.71 -1.80
C GLY A 25 9.12 -3.21 -1.07
N LEU A 26 9.37 -1.90 -1.12
CA LEU A 26 10.56 -1.28 -0.55
C LEU A 26 10.48 -1.14 0.97
N GLY A 27 9.29 -0.91 1.51
CA GLY A 27 9.08 -0.76 2.95
C GLY A 27 9.00 -2.07 3.72
N GLY A 28 8.43 -3.13 3.13
CA GLY A 28 8.24 -4.42 3.81
C GLY A 28 9.12 -5.53 3.28
N LEU A 29 8.88 -5.94 2.02
CA LEU A 29 9.49 -7.11 1.41
C LEU A 29 11.02 -7.00 1.29
N GLY A 30 11.53 -5.83 0.88
CA GLY A 30 12.97 -5.60 0.71
C GLY A 30 13.76 -5.81 2.01
N PRO A 31 13.48 -5.06 3.09
CA PRO A 31 14.14 -5.23 4.38
C PRO A 31 13.94 -6.64 4.96
N ALA A 32 12.73 -7.20 4.86
CA ALA A 32 12.46 -8.54 5.34
C ALA A 32 13.30 -9.61 4.62
N PHE A 33 13.38 -9.53 3.29
CA PHE A 33 14.20 -10.44 2.50
C PHE A 33 15.70 -10.32 2.85
N ALA A 34 16.20 -9.09 3.00
CA ALA A 34 17.60 -8.86 3.40
C ALA A 34 17.92 -9.50 4.76
N LEU A 35 16.99 -9.44 5.71
CA LEU A 35 17.16 -9.99 7.06
C LEU A 35 17.03 -11.52 7.11
N VAL A 36 16.10 -12.11 6.35
CA VAL A 36 15.88 -13.59 6.34
C VAL A 36 17.12 -14.32 5.83
N ASN A 37 17.88 -13.74 4.90
CA ASN A 37 19.11 -14.35 4.35
C ASN A 37 20.24 -14.54 5.38
N THR A 38 20.13 -13.94 6.57
CA THR A 38 21.12 -14.09 7.64
C THR A 38 20.94 -15.36 8.47
N TYR A 39 19.78 -16.03 8.38
CA TYR A 39 19.42 -17.23 9.16
C TYR A 39 19.52 -17.10 10.69
N GLU A 40 19.57 -15.87 11.21
CA GLU A 40 19.52 -15.61 12.65
C GLU A 40 18.08 -15.47 13.14
N TRP A 41 17.75 -16.12 14.26
CA TRP A 41 16.40 -16.06 14.84
C TRP A 41 15.92 -14.64 15.12
N LYS A 42 16.80 -13.77 15.62
CA LYS A 42 16.50 -12.37 15.88
C LYS A 42 16.09 -11.64 14.59
N ASN A 43 16.79 -11.89 13.49
CA ASN A 43 16.54 -11.24 12.22
C ASN A 43 15.25 -11.75 11.57
N LEU A 44 14.85 -13.00 11.82
CA LEU A 44 13.54 -13.50 11.40
C LEU A 44 12.39 -12.74 12.06
N ILE A 45 12.49 -12.46 13.37
CA ILE A 45 11.48 -11.67 14.09
C ILE A 45 11.40 -10.24 13.52
N VAL A 46 12.55 -9.62 13.27
CA VAL A 46 12.60 -8.27 12.68
C VAL A 46 12.06 -8.27 11.24
N ALA A 47 12.33 -9.31 10.45
CA ALA A 47 11.78 -9.48 9.12
C ALA A 47 10.25 -9.56 9.13
N LEU A 48 9.67 -10.32 10.07
CA LEU A 48 8.22 -10.39 10.25
C LEU A 48 7.63 -9.02 10.62
N ALA A 49 8.32 -8.25 11.47
CA ALA A 49 7.90 -6.88 11.80
C ALA A 49 7.89 -5.97 10.57
N TRP A 50 8.92 -6.03 9.71
CA TRP A 50 8.96 -5.28 8.46
C TRP A 50 7.85 -5.69 7.48
N LEU A 51 7.62 -6.99 7.30
CA LEU A 51 6.51 -7.49 6.48
C LEU A 51 5.17 -6.98 6.98
N TRP A 52 4.95 -7.03 8.29
CA TRP A 52 3.71 -6.56 8.90
C TRP A 52 3.53 -5.05 8.71
N MET A 53 4.56 -4.24 8.99
CA MET A 53 4.50 -2.78 8.81
C MET A 53 4.27 -2.38 7.35
N GLY A 54 5.00 -2.98 6.41
CA GLY A 54 4.84 -2.72 4.98
C GLY A 54 3.45 -3.16 4.47
N GLY A 55 2.99 -4.34 4.90
CA GLY A 55 1.66 -4.87 4.57
C GLY A 55 0.53 -4.00 5.10
N MET A 56 0.57 -3.62 6.38
CA MET A 56 -0.46 -2.75 6.99
C MET A 56 -0.49 -1.36 6.36
N SER A 57 0.68 -0.76 6.10
CA SER A 57 0.76 0.55 5.45
C SER A 57 0.22 0.50 4.02
N SER A 58 0.57 -0.56 3.27
CA SER A 58 0.05 -0.80 1.93
C SER A 58 -1.46 -1.01 1.92
N TRP A 59 -1.98 -1.82 2.85
CA TRP A 59 -3.40 -2.11 2.96
C TRP A 59 -4.24 -0.85 3.23
N GLU A 60 -3.80 0.00 4.16
CA GLU A 60 -4.52 1.25 4.46
C GLU A 60 -4.56 2.18 3.24
N LEU A 61 -3.46 2.29 2.49
CA LEU A 61 -3.39 3.10 1.27
C LEU A 61 -4.30 2.55 0.15
N HIS A 62 -4.32 1.22 -0.04
CA HIS A 62 -5.26 0.58 -0.97
C HIS A 62 -6.71 0.83 -0.56
N ARG A 63 -7.03 0.75 0.73
CA ARG A 63 -8.37 1.04 1.24
C ARG A 63 -8.75 2.50 1.06
N MET A 64 -7.82 3.43 1.23
CA MET A 64 -8.04 4.85 0.92
C MET A 64 -8.26 5.07 -0.58
N ALA A 65 -7.56 4.35 -1.45
CA ALA A 65 -7.78 4.41 -2.89
C ALA A 65 -9.18 3.89 -3.27
N GLU A 66 -9.59 2.75 -2.71
CA GLU A 66 -10.92 2.15 -2.89
C GLU A 66 -12.02 3.13 -2.45
N ARG A 67 -11.93 3.69 -1.24
CA ARG A 67 -12.88 4.71 -0.75
C ARG A 67 -12.98 5.94 -1.66
N ASN A 68 -11.89 6.33 -2.35
CA ASN A 68 -11.94 7.42 -3.31
C ASN A 68 -12.68 7.00 -4.59
N LEU A 69 -12.48 5.77 -5.05
CA LEU A 69 -13.18 5.22 -6.22
C LEU A 69 -14.67 4.99 -5.94
N ASP A 70 -15.05 4.60 -4.72
CA ASP A 70 -16.46 4.38 -4.35
C ASP A 70 -17.32 5.65 -4.51
N ARG A 71 -16.72 6.84 -4.34
CA ARG A 71 -17.39 8.13 -4.62
C ARG A 71 -17.80 8.31 -6.08
N LEU A 72 -17.26 7.51 -7.00
CA LEU A 72 -17.67 7.49 -8.39
C LEU A 72 -18.96 6.68 -8.62
N SER A 73 -19.32 5.82 -7.66
CA SER A 73 -20.43 4.88 -7.73
C SER A 73 -21.66 5.35 -6.93
N GLU A 74 -21.51 6.35 -6.05
CA GLU A 74 -22.63 6.95 -5.33
C GLU A 74 -23.60 7.65 -6.31
N PRO A 75 -24.89 7.32 -6.31
CA PRO A 75 -25.89 8.06 -7.05
C PRO A 75 -25.99 9.48 -6.49
N LYS A 76 -26.04 10.48 -7.37
CA LYS A 76 -26.19 11.90 -7.02
C LYS A 76 -27.47 12.17 -6.24
#